data_AF-A0A2B7ZFA7-F1
#
_entry.id   AF-A0A2B7ZFA7-F1
#
_cell.length_a   1.000
_cell.length_b   1.000
_cell.length_c   1.000
_cell.angle_alpha   90.00
_cell.angle_beta   90.00
_cell.angle_gamma   90.00
#
_symmetry.space_group_name_H-M   'P 1'
#
loop_
_entity.id
_entity.type
_entity.pdbx_description
1 polymer ?
#
loop_
_entity_poly.entity_id
_entity_poly.type
_entity_poly.pdbx_seq_one_letter_code
_entity_poly.pdbx_strand_id
1 'polypeptide(L)'
;MLMWQRMAFSSPPQPFHRISQQTSSPTTAKSQFSKKSRNATYLSEQSPTCEEDTKLKETDFQPKSIKDPVNPAYESHTESVYSVVSEWLESIDSSTPTESNDLVSTQLTSSALNMFNREDANAFAMPPAPASAVSGVSVGNAASELSARSAASSKSAKRLVQDRSYRSLNLVSHNIRLRQPHEEIPEYIARLINEIRQDRVSPEPSLDSIRQDSALAKLEWAASSESEVEKYFSTKVFPDPDPNESLQRTDRHPMAPHTIPKVATSNYKLATPVPDILYGYNRDMAFPRHTVHLLATETESIANSQDLIYPFFDIEFKGEDGSLWEGTNQCLAGSASCVNMVEALNDRLEESKNNKVQPIDSAAFSVTMSGTEARLFVTWKENNKYSMAKVESFLLQSPDHYLKFRKLLRNILDWGRNRRLSEIKGVLDVIFEGDGGRSGASERVKSREPPFDGSSLRKGKRLRVRE
;
A
#
# COMPACT_ATOMS: atom_id res chain seq x y z
N MET A 1 7.92 70.04 8.32
CA MET A 1 7.64 70.09 6.87
C MET A 1 7.03 68.74 6.51
N LEU A 2 5.70 68.61 6.66
CA LEU A 2 4.67 68.61 5.59
C LEU A 2 4.70 67.30 4.79
N MET A 3 3.63 66.54 4.58
CA MET A 3 2.25 66.45 5.09
C MET A 3 1.60 65.26 4.35
N TRP A 4 0.84 64.42 5.06
CA TRP A 4 -0.47 63.81 4.69
C TRP A 4 -0.54 62.84 3.47
N GLN A 5 -1.28 61.73 3.52
CA GLN A 5 -2.73 61.69 3.72
C GLN A 5 -3.28 60.33 4.22
N ARG A 6 -4.28 60.44 5.10
CA ARG A 6 -5.17 59.41 5.66
C ARG A 6 -6.10 58.79 4.61
N MET A 7 -6.59 57.56 4.84
CA MET A 7 -7.97 57.30 5.32
C MET A 7 -8.15 55.83 5.74
N ALA A 8 -8.75 55.67 6.92
CA ALA A 8 -9.31 54.44 7.46
C ALA A 8 -10.84 54.49 7.29
N PHE A 9 -11.52 53.36 7.12
CA PHE A 9 -12.82 53.10 7.74
C PHE A 9 -13.06 51.59 7.90
N SER A 10 -13.67 51.27 9.02
CA SER A 10 -13.94 49.95 9.58
C SER A 10 -15.45 49.73 9.68
N SER A 11 -15.87 48.46 9.56
CA SER A 11 -17.13 47.84 10.06
C SER A 11 -18.43 48.11 9.27
N PRO A 12 -19.51 47.30 9.39
CA PRO A 12 -19.73 46.04 10.16
C PRO A 12 -20.43 44.90 9.37
N PRO A 13 -20.64 43.69 9.95
CA PRO A 13 -21.60 42.70 9.46
C PRO A 13 -23.02 42.98 10.01
N GLN A 14 -24.04 42.80 9.18
CA GLN A 14 -25.48 43.00 9.48
C GLN A 14 -26.24 41.71 9.09
N PRO A 15 -27.48 41.47 9.59
CA PRO A 15 -27.76 40.34 10.45
C PRO A 15 -28.80 39.35 9.89
N PHE A 16 -28.99 38.28 10.67
CA PHE A 16 -30.06 37.29 10.60
C PHE A 16 -31.45 37.88 10.34
N HIS A 17 -32.14 37.38 9.30
CA HIS A 17 -33.59 37.46 9.19
C HIS A 17 -34.25 36.11 9.48
N ARG A 18 -34.99 36.12 10.58
CA ARG A 18 -35.98 35.15 11.03
C ARG A 18 -37.27 35.37 10.24
N ILE A 19 -37.78 34.34 9.56
CA ILE A 19 -39.19 34.30 9.12
C ILE A 19 -39.82 33.04 9.69
N SER A 20 -40.95 33.23 10.36
CA SER A 20 -41.76 32.21 11.01
C SER A 20 -43.15 32.19 10.35
N GLN A 21 -43.60 30.97 10.05
CA GLN A 21 -44.98 30.47 9.97
C GLN A 21 -45.95 30.91 8.85
N GLN A 22 -46.44 29.92 8.10
CA GLN A 22 -47.86 29.53 7.95
C GLN A 22 -47.94 28.22 7.12
N THR A 23 -48.23 27.06 7.73
CA THR A 23 -49.53 26.36 7.77
C THR A 23 -50.20 26.10 6.41
N SER A 24 -50.17 24.83 5.97
CA SER A 24 -51.34 24.15 5.39
C SER A 24 -51.10 22.63 5.30
N SER A 25 -51.96 21.87 5.96
CA SER A 25 -52.19 20.42 5.73
C SER A 25 -53.10 20.23 4.50
N PRO A 26 -53.11 19.06 3.86
CA PRO A 26 -54.12 18.04 4.17
C PRO A 26 -53.59 16.58 4.11
N THR A 27 -53.93 15.73 5.07
CA THR A 27 -55.06 14.76 5.07
C THR A 27 -54.75 13.42 4.35
N THR A 28 -54.38 12.46 5.18
CA THR A 28 -54.90 11.08 5.30
C THR A 28 -55.51 10.39 4.07
N ALA A 29 -54.88 9.29 3.64
CA ALA A 29 -55.59 8.12 3.12
C ALA A 29 -54.94 6.84 3.63
N LYS A 30 -55.68 6.16 4.52
CA LYS A 30 -55.44 4.78 4.97
C LYS A 30 -55.79 3.82 3.82
N SER A 31 -54.98 2.80 3.60
CA SER A 31 -55.45 1.56 2.98
C SER A 31 -54.94 0.37 3.78
N GLN A 32 -55.90 -0.29 4.42
CA GLN A 32 -55.79 -1.60 5.04
C GLN A 32 -56.04 -2.66 3.96
N PHE A 33 -55.18 -3.66 3.84
CA PHE A 33 -55.53 -5.01 3.37
C PHE A 33 -54.59 -5.97 4.11
N SER A 34 -55.03 -6.53 5.25
CA SER A 34 -55.87 -7.74 5.39
C SER A 34 -55.17 -9.02 4.95
N LYS A 35 -54.91 -9.84 5.97
CA LYS A 35 -54.38 -11.20 5.95
C LYS A 35 -55.25 -12.12 5.08
N LYS A 36 -54.61 -12.99 4.29
CA LYS A 36 -55.19 -14.31 4.03
C LYS A 36 -54.10 -15.37 3.92
N SER A 37 -54.05 -16.17 4.98
CA SER A 37 -53.47 -17.51 5.04
C SER A 37 -54.08 -18.40 3.97
N ARG A 38 -53.23 -19.19 3.28
CA ARG A 38 -53.58 -20.53 2.80
C ARG A 38 -52.34 -21.44 2.87
N ASN A 39 -52.49 -22.46 3.70
CA ASN A 39 -51.76 -23.73 3.66
C ASN A 39 -51.98 -24.44 2.31
N ALA A 40 -50.94 -25.13 1.81
CA ALA A 40 -51.01 -26.45 1.18
C ALA A 40 -49.56 -26.93 0.96
N THR A 41 -49.05 -27.90 1.72
CA THR A 41 -49.17 -29.36 1.57
C THR A 41 -48.10 -29.95 0.63
N TYR A 42 -47.25 -30.76 1.26
CA TYR A 42 -46.33 -31.75 0.71
C TYR A 42 -46.98 -32.72 -0.29
N LEU A 43 -46.31 -32.96 -1.42
CA LEU A 43 -46.22 -34.20 -2.22
C LEU A 43 -44.88 -34.06 -2.96
N SER A 44 -43.80 -34.81 -2.66
CA SER A 44 -43.56 -36.25 -2.89
C SER A 44 -43.74 -36.67 -4.34
N GLU A 45 -42.76 -37.45 -4.80
CA GLU A 45 -42.65 -38.17 -6.08
C GLU A 45 -42.03 -37.40 -7.24
N GLN A 46 -41.19 -37.97 -8.10
CA GLN A 46 -40.37 -39.19 -8.13
C GLN A 46 -39.50 -39.01 -9.40
N SER A 47 -38.27 -39.48 -9.37
CA SER A 47 -37.42 -39.63 -10.56
C SER A 47 -38.08 -40.57 -11.59
N PRO A 48 -37.71 -40.46 -12.88
CA PRO A 48 -37.35 -41.70 -13.56
C PRO A 48 -36.00 -41.58 -14.28
N THR A 49 -35.13 -42.52 -13.94
CA THR A 49 -34.15 -43.14 -14.82
C THR A 49 -34.83 -43.79 -16.02
N CYS A 50 -34.22 -43.69 -17.21
CA CYS A 50 -34.07 -44.81 -18.14
C CYS A 50 -33.11 -44.43 -19.28
N GLU A 51 -31.99 -45.15 -19.32
CA GLU A 51 -31.22 -45.46 -20.52
C GLU A 51 -32.08 -46.31 -21.48
N GLU A 52 -31.95 -46.11 -22.80
CA GLU A 52 -31.36 -47.06 -23.77
C GLU A 52 -31.82 -46.76 -25.22
N ASP A 53 -30.81 -46.58 -26.09
CA ASP A 53 -30.70 -47.00 -27.49
C ASP A 53 -31.88 -46.97 -28.47
N THR A 54 -31.76 -46.19 -29.55
CA THR A 54 -31.40 -46.71 -30.90
C THR A 54 -31.25 -45.62 -31.98
N LYS A 55 -30.03 -45.53 -32.54
CA LYS A 55 -29.67 -45.75 -33.96
C LYS A 55 -30.26 -44.87 -35.08
N LEU A 56 -29.32 -44.12 -35.69
CA LEU A 56 -29.13 -43.77 -37.12
C LEU A 56 -30.24 -43.01 -37.88
N LYS A 57 -29.92 -41.78 -38.30
CA LYS A 57 -30.04 -41.37 -39.70
C LYS A 57 -29.02 -40.29 -40.06
N GLU A 58 -28.20 -40.68 -41.03
CA GLU A 58 -27.17 -39.99 -41.76
C GLU A 58 -27.81 -38.98 -42.73
N THR A 59 -27.36 -37.72 -42.71
CA THR A 59 -27.68 -36.75 -43.77
C THR A 59 -26.43 -35.96 -44.12
N ASP A 60 -25.99 -36.18 -45.36
CA ASP A 60 -24.95 -35.51 -46.11
C ASP A 60 -25.01 -33.98 -46.04
N PHE A 61 -23.86 -33.35 -45.75
CA PHE A 61 -23.57 -31.98 -46.16
C PHE A 61 -22.17 -31.90 -46.77
N GLN A 62 -22.15 -31.81 -48.10
CA GLN A 62 -21.00 -31.50 -48.95
C GLN A 62 -20.62 -30.01 -48.83
N PRO A 63 -19.35 -29.64 -48.62
CA PRO A 63 -18.88 -28.28 -48.88
C PRO A 63 -18.40 -28.14 -50.34
N LYS A 64 -18.92 -27.09 -50.99
CA LYS A 64 -18.62 -26.72 -52.38
C LYS A 64 -17.16 -26.27 -52.55
N SER A 65 -16.52 -26.86 -53.55
CA SER A 65 -15.27 -26.44 -54.20
C SER A 65 -15.33 -24.98 -54.68
N ILE A 66 -14.35 -24.18 -54.26
CA ILE A 66 -13.98 -22.91 -54.92
C ILE A 66 -12.54 -23.08 -55.42
N LYS A 67 -12.37 -22.74 -56.70
CA LYS A 67 -11.18 -22.91 -57.52
C LYS A 67 -10.06 -21.93 -57.16
N ASP A 68 -8.84 -22.43 -57.32
CA ASP A 68 -7.58 -21.69 -57.33
C ASP A 68 -7.55 -20.49 -58.28
N PRO A 69 -6.79 -19.46 -57.91
CA PRO A 69 -5.96 -18.76 -58.88
C PRO A 69 -4.47 -18.79 -58.48
N VAL A 70 -3.70 -19.43 -59.35
CA VAL A 70 -2.38 -19.06 -59.90
C VAL A 70 -1.46 -18.20 -59.01
N ASN A 71 -0.36 -18.86 -58.64
CA ASN A 71 0.85 -18.41 -57.97
C ASN A 71 1.74 -17.52 -58.88
N PRO A 72 2.26 -16.38 -58.41
CA PRO A 72 3.54 -15.86 -58.88
C PRO A 72 4.63 -16.13 -57.83
N ALA A 73 5.68 -16.81 -58.30
CA ALA A 73 6.87 -17.17 -57.55
C ALA A 73 7.46 -15.97 -56.77
N TYR A 74 7.57 -16.12 -55.45
CA TYR A 74 8.50 -15.37 -54.63
C TYR A 74 9.49 -16.37 -54.02
N GLU A 75 10.72 -16.27 -54.47
CA GLU A 75 11.88 -16.97 -53.92
C GLU A 75 12.07 -16.58 -52.46
N SER A 76 12.03 -17.59 -51.58
CA SER A 76 12.29 -17.47 -50.16
C SER A 76 13.79 -17.40 -49.90
N HIS A 77 14.34 -16.18 -49.80
CA HIS A 77 15.59 -15.95 -49.08
C HIS A 77 15.30 -15.86 -47.58
N THR A 78 15.20 -17.03 -46.93
CA THR A 78 15.37 -17.12 -45.48
C THR A 78 16.85 -17.08 -45.17
N GLU A 79 17.44 -15.87 -45.21
CA GLU A 79 18.69 -15.63 -44.52
C GLU A 79 18.44 -15.73 -43.02
N SER A 80 19.01 -16.77 -42.44
CA SER A 80 18.99 -17.03 -41.01
C SER A 80 19.57 -15.82 -40.27
N VAL A 81 18.84 -15.32 -39.27
CA VAL A 81 19.30 -14.26 -38.34
C VAL A 81 20.65 -14.60 -37.70
N TYR A 82 21.06 -15.87 -37.71
CA TYR A 82 22.40 -16.30 -37.31
C TYR A 82 23.51 -15.92 -38.30
N SER A 83 23.24 -15.80 -39.60
CA SER A 83 24.25 -15.42 -40.61
C SER A 83 24.70 -13.97 -40.45
N VAL A 84 23.76 -13.07 -40.18
CA VAL A 84 24.03 -11.63 -40.00
C VAL A 84 24.81 -11.37 -38.71
N VAL A 85 24.54 -12.14 -37.65
CA VAL A 85 25.28 -12.03 -36.38
C VAL A 85 26.69 -12.63 -36.50
N SER A 86 26.86 -13.71 -37.26
CA SER A 86 28.19 -14.30 -37.52
C SER A 86 29.06 -13.40 -38.39
N GLU A 87 28.52 -12.79 -39.44
CA GLU A 87 29.28 -11.89 -40.31
C GLU A 87 29.67 -10.58 -39.59
N TRP A 88 28.82 -10.08 -38.68
CA TRP A 88 29.15 -8.92 -37.85
C TRP A 88 30.26 -9.22 -36.82
N LEU A 89 30.26 -10.41 -36.22
CA LEU A 89 31.30 -10.82 -35.26
C LEU A 89 32.65 -11.12 -35.94
N GLU A 90 32.65 -11.62 -37.17
CA GLU A 90 33.88 -11.82 -37.95
C GLU A 90 34.47 -10.50 -38.47
N SER A 91 33.68 -9.43 -38.55
CA SER A 91 34.13 -8.10 -38.99
C SER A 91 34.87 -7.28 -37.92
N ILE A 92 34.90 -7.72 -36.65
CA ILE A 92 35.48 -6.94 -35.53
C ILE A 92 36.93 -7.39 -35.21
N ASP A 93 37.37 -8.54 -35.71
CA ASP A 93 38.70 -9.11 -35.39
C ASP A 93 39.79 -8.86 -36.45
N SER A 94 39.54 -8.03 -37.47
CA SER A 94 40.54 -7.70 -38.50
C SER A 94 40.94 -6.23 -38.51
N SER A 95 41.54 -5.75 -37.42
CA SER A 95 42.40 -4.57 -37.49
C SER A 95 43.44 -4.57 -36.36
N THR A 96 44.55 -5.26 -36.61
CA THR A 96 45.85 -4.93 -36.01
C THR A 96 46.51 -3.81 -36.81
N PRO A 97 46.82 -2.65 -36.22
CA PRO A 97 47.88 -1.79 -36.70
C PRO A 97 49.11 -1.97 -35.81
N THR A 98 50.20 -2.26 -36.50
CA THR A 98 51.58 -2.42 -36.07
C THR A 98 52.08 -1.28 -35.18
N GLU A 99 52.90 -1.67 -34.22
CA GLU A 99 53.69 -0.86 -33.30
C GLU A 99 54.45 0.28 -33.99
N SER A 100 54.34 1.50 -33.45
CA SER A 100 55.43 2.47 -33.49
C SER A 100 55.54 3.16 -32.13
N ASN A 101 56.63 2.87 -31.44
CA ASN A 101 57.06 3.49 -30.20
C ASN A 101 57.20 5.02 -30.36
N ASP A 102 56.63 5.79 -29.43
CA ASP A 102 57.40 6.85 -28.78
C ASP A 102 56.79 7.30 -27.45
N LEU A 103 57.70 7.56 -26.52
CA LEU A 103 57.57 7.75 -25.08
C LEU A 103 56.90 9.08 -24.69
N VAL A 104 55.84 9.03 -23.89
CA VAL A 104 55.57 10.06 -22.87
C VAL A 104 54.99 9.41 -21.61
N SER A 105 55.82 9.41 -20.56
CA SER A 105 55.46 9.06 -19.19
C SER A 105 54.68 10.21 -18.54
N THR A 106 53.54 9.94 -17.90
CA THR A 106 52.94 10.88 -16.96
C THR A 106 52.40 10.13 -15.76
N GLN A 107 53.09 10.35 -14.64
CA GLN A 107 52.90 9.72 -13.35
C GLN A 107 51.59 10.12 -12.69
N LEU A 108 50.98 9.14 -12.02
CA LEU A 108 50.16 9.29 -10.83
C LEU A 108 50.92 10.08 -9.75
N THR A 109 50.34 11.17 -9.24
CA THR A 109 50.70 11.72 -7.93
C THR A 109 49.48 12.16 -7.16
N SER A 110 49.24 11.41 -6.08
CA SER A 110 48.64 11.93 -4.86
C SER A 110 49.43 13.15 -4.37
N SER A 111 48.75 14.17 -3.87
CA SER A 111 49.38 15.17 -3.01
C SER A 111 48.40 15.60 -1.93
N ALA A 112 48.56 14.99 -0.76
CA ALA A 112 48.25 15.60 0.51
C ALA A 112 49.40 16.57 0.84
N LEU A 113 49.08 17.80 1.24
CA LEU A 113 50.08 18.77 1.68
C LEU A 113 50.01 18.88 3.20
N ASN A 114 51.04 18.31 3.81
CA ASN A 114 51.37 18.36 5.22
C ASN A 114 52.32 19.57 5.41
N MET A 115 51.97 20.52 6.29
CA MET A 115 52.88 21.58 6.70
C MET A 115 53.36 21.36 8.13
N PHE A 116 54.63 21.02 8.22
CA PHE A 116 55.63 21.39 9.22
C PHE A 116 55.31 21.31 10.72
N ASN A 117 56.03 20.36 11.34
CA ASN A 117 56.37 20.26 12.75
C ASN A 117 57.06 21.51 13.29
N ARG A 118 56.81 21.77 14.58
CA ARG A 118 57.76 22.41 15.50
C ARG A 118 57.81 21.54 16.78
N GLU A 119 58.91 20.82 16.95
CA GLU A 119 59.41 20.24 18.21
C GLU A 119 59.69 21.40 19.21
N ASP A 120 59.77 21.27 20.54
CA ASP A 120 59.73 20.16 21.48
C ASP A 120 59.51 20.73 22.91
N ALA A 121 59.17 19.85 23.87
CA ALA A 121 59.64 19.81 25.27
C ALA A 121 58.54 19.49 26.31
N ASN A 122 58.78 18.37 27.01
CA ASN A 122 58.19 17.92 28.28
C ASN A 122 56.91 17.05 28.24
N ALA A 123 57.16 15.76 28.02
CA ALA A 123 56.90 14.66 28.95
C ALA A 123 55.59 14.62 29.79
N PHE A 124 54.98 13.42 29.70
CA PHE A 124 53.96 12.78 30.57
C PHE A 124 52.47 12.86 30.18
N ALA A 125 51.87 11.69 30.36
CA ALA A 125 50.59 11.22 29.86
C ALA A 125 49.38 11.59 30.76
N MET A 126 48.19 11.72 30.17
CA MET A 126 46.95 10.98 30.48
C MET A 126 45.72 11.57 29.74
N PRO A 127 44.69 10.77 29.43
CA PRO A 127 43.46 11.23 28.80
C PRO A 127 42.46 11.78 29.84
N PRO A 128 41.64 12.80 29.51
CA PRO A 128 40.49 13.13 30.36
C PRO A 128 39.28 12.25 30.01
N ALA A 129 38.75 11.63 31.06
CA ALA A 129 37.46 10.94 31.13
C ALA A 129 36.29 11.97 31.25
N PRO A 130 35.02 11.52 31.18
CA PRO A 130 33.88 12.32 30.71
C PRO A 130 33.24 13.18 31.81
N ALA A 131 32.57 14.26 31.41
CA ALA A 131 31.75 15.07 32.31
C ALA A 131 30.25 14.86 32.03
N SER A 132 29.56 14.46 33.10
CA SER A 132 28.11 14.32 33.23
C SER A 132 27.33 15.63 33.14
N ALA A 133 26.04 15.44 32.89
CA ALA A 133 24.94 16.40 32.77
C ALA A 133 24.83 17.49 33.85
N VAL A 134 24.31 18.64 33.43
CA VAL A 134 23.52 19.54 34.26
C VAL A 134 22.21 19.85 33.53
N SER A 135 21.10 19.49 34.17
CA SER A 135 19.74 19.82 33.76
C SER A 135 19.45 21.31 33.95
N GLY A 136 18.87 21.94 32.93
CA GLY A 136 18.20 23.23 33.01
C GLY A 136 16.80 23.10 32.45
N VAL A 137 15.80 23.25 33.32
CA VAL A 137 14.37 23.28 32.98
C VAL A 137 14.10 24.46 32.04
N SER A 138 13.55 24.19 30.87
CA SER A 138 12.84 25.21 30.09
C SER A 138 11.66 24.57 29.35
N VAL A 139 10.48 25.09 29.66
CA VAL A 139 9.20 24.75 29.06
C VAL A 139 9.17 25.38 27.66
N GLY A 140 9.08 24.55 26.62
CA GLY A 140 8.77 25.03 25.26
C GLY A 140 9.36 24.16 24.13
N ASN A 141 8.47 23.69 23.25
CA ASN A 141 8.72 23.16 21.90
C ASN A 141 9.23 21.72 21.73
N ALA A 142 8.35 20.74 22.03
CA ALA A 142 8.51 19.34 21.63
C ALA A 142 8.20 19.03 20.14
N ALA A 143 7.91 20.05 19.31
CA ALA A 143 7.57 19.85 17.89
C ALA A 143 8.80 19.72 16.96
N SER A 144 9.98 20.20 17.37
CA SER A 144 11.15 20.30 16.48
C SER A 144 12.02 19.04 16.45
N GLU A 145 12.13 18.32 17.57
CA GLU A 145 12.96 17.11 17.65
C GLU A 145 12.34 15.89 16.95
N LEU A 146 11.00 15.79 16.93
CA LEU A 146 10.29 14.74 16.19
C LEU A 146 10.45 14.89 14.68
N SER A 147 10.50 16.13 14.17
CA SER A 147 10.69 16.40 12.75
C SER A 147 12.13 16.12 12.29
N ALA A 148 13.13 16.45 13.12
CA ALA A 148 14.54 16.16 12.82
C ALA A 148 14.86 14.66 12.88
N ARG A 149 14.31 13.92 13.86
CA ARG A 149 14.47 12.46 13.96
C ARG A 149 13.74 11.73 12.84
N SER A 150 12.56 12.19 12.44
CA SER A 150 11.83 11.65 11.29
C SER A 150 12.62 11.87 9.99
N ALA A 151 13.13 13.08 9.74
CA ALA A 151 13.91 13.38 8.54
C ALA A 151 15.22 12.57 8.45
N ALA A 152 15.92 12.36 9.56
CA ALA A 152 17.13 11.53 9.60
C ALA A 152 16.82 10.04 9.40
N SER A 153 15.75 9.53 10.02
CA SER A 153 15.27 8.15 9.83
C SER A 153 14.79 7.89 8.40
N SER A 154 14.07 8.84 7.79
CA SER A 154 13.60 8.76 6.41
C SER A 154 14.76 8.71 5.41
N LYS A 155 15.83 9.49 5.63
CA LYS A 155 17.04 9.43 4.79
C LYS A 155 17.77 8.09 4.90
N SER A 156 17.84 7.50 6.09
CA SER A 156 18.44 6.18 6.29
C SER A 156 17.59 5.06 5.69
N ALA A 157 16.26 5.12 5.83
CA ALA A 157 15.34 4.15 5.24
C ALA A 157 15.39 4.20 3.72
N LYS A 158 15.41 5.40 3.12
CA LYS A 158 15.55 5.59 1.68
C LYS A 158 16.84 4.98 1.14
N ARG A 159 17.98 5.22 1.80
CA ARG A 159 19.26 4.58 1.43
C ARG A 159 19.22 3.06 1.52
N LEU A 160 18.52 2.52 2.53
CA LEU A 160 18.43 1.08 2.74
C LEU A 160 17.67 0.39 1.60
N VAL A 161 16.53 0.94 1.16
CA VAL A 161 15.74 0.35 0.06
C VAL A 161 16.40 0.50 -1.31
N GLN A 162 17.36 1.42 -1.44
CA GLN A 162 18.19 1.60 -2.64
C GLN A 162 19.39 0.63 -2.70
N ASP A 163 19.77 0.01 -1.57
CA ASP A 163 20.91 -0.89 -1.52
C ASP A 163 20.66 -2.15 -2.35
N ARG A 164 21.54 -2.48 -3.29
CA ARG A 164 21.41 -3.63 -4.20
C ARG A 164 21.19 -4.96 -3.47
N SER A 165 21.72 -5.10 -2.25
CA SER A 165 21.60 -6.29 -1.42
C SER A 165 20.31 -6.35 -0.59
N TYR A 166 19.51 -5.29 -0.59
CA TYR A 166 18.30 -5.16 0.23
C TYR A 166 17.31 -6.32 0.01
N ARG A 167 17.08 -6.73 -1.24
CA ARG A 167 16.23 -7.90 -1.54
C ARG A 167 16.81 -9.19 -0.99
N SER A 168 18.09 -9.46 -1.27
CA SER A 168 18.73 -10.74 -0.94
C SER A 168 19.06 -10.92 0.53
N LEU A 169 19.26 -9.82 1.27
CA LEU A 169 19.60 -9.84 2.69
C LEU A 169 18.39 -9.47 3.54
N ASN A 170 17.93 -8.23 3.45
CA ASN A 170 16.91 -7.70 4.37
C ASN A 170 15.53 -8.29 4.11
N LEU A 171 15.06 -8.34 2.85
CA LEU A 171 13.71 -8.85 2.57
C LEU A 171 13.64 -10.37 2.75
N VAL A 172 14.61 -11.11 2.20
CA VAL A 172 14.69 -12.57 2.36
C VAL A 172 14.80 -12.99 3.82
N SER A 173 15.56 -12.29 4.67
CA SER A 173 15.66 -12.63 6.09
C SER A 173 14.36 -12.44 6.88
N HIS A 174 13.39 -11.73 6.29
CA HIS A 174 12.02 -11.58 6.83
C HIS A 174 10.99 -12.39 6.05
N ASN A 175 11.44 -13.38 5.26
CA ASN A 175 10.61 -14.21 4.40
C ASN A 175 9.81 -13.43 3.35
N ILE A 176 10.27 -12.24 2.95
CA ILE A 176 9.67 -11.42 1.89
C ILE A 176 10.43 -11.64 0.58
N ARG A 177 9.70 -11.94 -0.49
CA ARG A 177 10.30 -12.17 -1.81
C ARG A 177 9.45 -11.63 -2.96
N LEU A 178 10.13 -11.20 -4.01
CA LEU A 178 9.53 -11.00 -5.32
C LEU A 178 9.61 -12.32 -6.11
N ARG A 179 8.47 -12.83 -6.57
CA ARG A 179 8.41 -14.02 -7.42
C ARG A 179 8.88 -13.71 -8.82
N GLN A 180 9.52 -14.69 -9.45
CA GLN A 180 9.86 -14.62 -10.87
C GLN A 180 8.61 -14.76 -11.75
N PRO A 181 8.58 -14.17 -12.95
CA PRO A 181 7.38 -14.19 -13.81
C PRO A 181 6.89 -15.59 -14.22
N HIS A 182 7.77 -16.59 -14.23
CA HIS A 182 7.45 -17.97 -14.60
C HIS A 182 7.01 -18.84 -13.41
N GLU A 183 7.07 -18.31 -12.19
CA GLU A 183 6.61 -19.04 -11.02
C GLU A 183 5.08 -19.05 -10.94
N GLU A 184 4.50 -20.21 -10.62
CA GLU A 184 3.06 -20.35 -10.47
C GLU A 184 2.50 -19.51 -9.33
N ILE A 185 1.41 -18.81 -9.60
CA ILE A 185 0.64 -18.05 -8.62
C ILE A 185 -0.45 -18.97 -8.07
N PRO A 186 -0.68 -19.03 -6.75
CA PRO A 186 -1.75 -19.85 -6.18
C PRO A 186 -3.12 -19.51 -6.78
N GLU A 187 -3.95 -20.55 -6.98
CA GLU A 187 -5.23 -20.43 -7.69
C GLU A 187 -6.17 -19.36 -7.12
N TYR A 188 -6.19 -19.18 -5.80
CA TYR A 188 -7.04 -18.16 -5.17
C TYR A 188 -6.59 -16.73 -5.51
N ILE A 189 -5.28 -16.49 -5.61
CA ILE A 189 -4.72 -15.20 -6.07
C ILE A 189 -4.95 -15.02 -7.56
N ALA A 190 -4.79 -16.08 -8.37
CA ALA A 190 -5.07 -16.02 -9.80
C ALA A 190 -6.54 -15.64 -10.08
N ARG A 191 -7.48 -16.22 -9.32
CA ARG A 191 -8.90 -15.84 -9.37
C ARG A 191 -9.12 -14.39 -8.98
N LEU A 192 -8.47 -13.90 -7.92
CA LEU A 192 -8.56 -12.50 -7.51
C LEU A 192 -8.02 -11.54 -8.59
N ILE A 193 -6.89 -11.86 -9.22
CA ILE A 193 -6.35 -11.08 -10.34
C ILE A 193 -7.34 -11.06 -11.51
N ASN A 194 -7.96 -12.19 -11.82
CA ASN A 194 -8.94 -12.29 -12.92
C ASN A 194 -10.25 -11.53 -12.60
N GLU A 195 -10.67 -11.48 -11.35
CA GLU A 195 -11.78 -10.63 -10.88
C GLU A 195 -11.45 -9.14 -11.10
N ILE A 196 -10.25 -8.72 -10.72
CA ILE A 196 -9.81 -7.33 -10.87
C ILE A 196 -9.63 -6.95 -12.34
N ARG A 197 -9.28 -7.89 -13.21
CA ARG A 197 -9.14 -7.67 -14.66
C ARG A 197 -10.46 -7.53 -15.41
N GLN A 198 -11.60 -7.78 -14.76
CA GLN A 198 -12.90 -7.65 -15.41
C GLN A 198 -13.14 -6.23 -15.91
N ASP A 199 -13.80 -6.13 -17.06
CA ASP A 199 -14.24 -4.84 -17.59
C ASP A 199 -15.22 -4.16 -16.64
N ARG A 200 -15.21 -2.82 -16.64
CA ARG A 200 -16.05 -2.01 -15.76
C ARG A 200 -16.79 -0.92 -16.52
N VAL A 201 -18.03 -0.66 -16.09
CA VAL A 201 -18.93 0.33 -16.69
C VAL A 201 -18.86 1.66 -15.92
N SER A 202 -17.64 2.19 -15.75
CA SER A 202 -17.46 3.49 -15.07
C SER A 202 -17.14 4.59 -16.07
N PRO A 203 -17.44 5.87 -15.76
CA PRO A 203 -17.00 6.99 -16.57
C PRO A 203 -15.48 6.97 -16.77
N GLU A 204 -15.09 6.89 -18.04
CA GLU A 204 -13.70 6.88 -18.50
C GLU A 204 -13.42 8.14 -19.32
N PRO A 205 -12.21 8.71 -19.21
CA PRO A 205 -11.78 9.72 -20.16
C PRO A 205 -11.74 9.10 -21.56
N SER A 206 -12.08 9.88 -22.58
CA SER A 206 -11.93 9.41 -23.96
C SER A 206 -10.45 9.24 -24.30
N LEU A 207 -10.14 8.35 -25.25
CA LEU A 207 -8.77 8.15 -25.74
C LEU A 207 -8.18 9.48 -26.24
N ASP A 208 -8.97 10.28 -26.95
CA ASP A 208 -8.53 11.59 -27.45
C ASP A 208 -8.26 12.58 -26.32
N SER A 209 -9.05 12.56 -25.24
CA SER A 209 -8.78 13.39 -24.05
C SER A 209 -7.47 13.01 -23.39
N ILE A 210 -7.08 11.73 -23.40
CA ILE A 210 -5.78 11.30 -22.86
C ILE A 210 -4.65 11.74 -23.79
N ARG A 211 -4.80 11.56 -25.11
CA ARG A 211 -3.80 12.00 -26.11
C ARG A 211 -3.52 13.49 -26.06
N GLN A 212 -4.53 14.28 -25.73
CA GLN A 212 -4.45 15.75 -25.65
C GLN A 212 -4.09 16.25 -24.25
N ASP A 213 -3.88 15.36 -23.27
CA ASP A 213 -3.51 15.77 -21.90
C ASP A 213 -2.06 16.26 -21.87
N SER A 214 -1.89 17.58 -22.00
CA SER A 214 -0.57 18.22 -21.98
C SER A 214 0.19 18.01 -20.67
N ALA A 215 -0.52 17.78 -19.55
CA ALA A 215 0.13 17.52 -18.27
C ALA A 215 0.69 16.09 -18.22
N LEU A 216 -0.02 15.11 -18.78
CA LEU A 216 0.50 13.75 -18.96
C LEU A 216 1.72 13.73 -19.90
N ALA A 217 1.62 14.43 -21.05
CA ALA A 217 2.72 14.53 -21.99
C ALA A 217 3.95 15.20 -21.34
N LYS A 218 3.76 16.24 -20.51
CA LYS A 218 4.87 16.87 -19.78
C LYS A 218 5.64 15.86 -18.93
N LEU A 219 4.97 14.86 -18.34
CA LEU A 219 5.63 13.84 -17.52
C LEU A 219 6.57 12.92 -18.30
N GLU A 220 6.41 12.82 -19.62
CA GLU A 220 7.28 12.03 -20.50
C GLU A 220 8.51 12.82 -20.95
N TRP A 221 8.31 14.06 -21.39
CA TRP A 221 9.36 14.84 -22.06
C TRP A 221 10.17 15.74 -21.13
N ALA A 222 9.66 16.03 -19.93
CA ALA A 222 10.39 16.78 -18.92
C ALA A 222 10.92 15.84 -17.83
N ALA A 223 12.14 16.12 -17.35
CA ALA A 223 12.68 15.50 -16.14
C ALA A 223 11.78 15.85 -14.94
N SER A 224 10.78 15.00 -14.71
CA SER A 224 9.70 15.26 -13.77
C SER A 224 10.11 14.78 -12.39
N SER A 225 9.95 15.68 -11.41
CA SER A 225 10.17 15.33 -10.01
C SER A 225 9.12 14.33 -9.52
N GLU A 226 9.44 13.60 -8.44
CA GLU A 226 8.51 12.66 -7.79
C GLU A 226 7.21 13.37 -7.39
N SER A 227 7.30 14.61 -6.92
CA SER A 227 6.13 15.43 -6.54
C SER A 227 5.26 15.81 -7.76
N GLU A 228 5.84 16.04 -8.94
CA GLU A 228 5.06 16.33 -10.15
C GLU A 228 4.30 15.09 -10.62
N VAL A 229 4.94 13.92 -10.60
CA VAL A 229 4.34 12.62 -10.92
C VAL A 229 3.18 12.34 -9.95
N GLU A 230 3.45 12.41 -8.64
CA GLU A 230 2.44 12.23 -7.59
C GLU A 230 1.26 13.19 -7.78
N LYS A 231 1.51 14.49 -7.98
CA LYS A 231 0.44 15.48 -8.13
C LYS A 231 -0.49 15.16 -9.30
N TYR A 232 0.06 14.72 -10.42
CA TYR A 232 -0.74 14.35 -11.58
C TYR A 232 -1.59 13.10 -11.31
N PHE A 233 -0.98 12.01 -10.84
CA PHE A 233 -1.69 10.74 -10.68
C PHE A 233 -2.61 10.70 -9.46
N SER A 234 -2.25 11.37 -8.37
CA SER A 234 -3.11 11.51 -7.18
C SER A 234 -4.44 12.21 -7.46
N THR A 235 -4.51 13.04 -8.49
CA THR A 235 -5.74 13.77 -8.85
C THR A 235 -6.54 13.09 -9.96
N LYS A 236 -5.86 12.39 -10.89
CA LYS A 236 -6.48 11.82 -12.09
C LYS A 236 -6.82 10.34 -11.97
N VAL A 237 -6.05 9.60 -11.18
CA VAL A 237 -6.06 8.14 -11.17
C VAL A 237 -6.42 7.58 -9.80
N PHE A 238 -5.88 8.15 -8.73
CA PHE A 238 -6.09 7.70 -7.35
C PHE A 238 -7.12 8.58 -6.63
N PRO A 239 -8.41 8.20 -6.58
CA PRO A 239 -9.43 9.04 -5.96
C PRO A 239 -9.18 9.19 -4.45
N ASP A 240 -9.50 10.37 -3.91
CA ASP A 240 -9.59 10.57 -2.47
C ASP A 240 -11.01 10.19 -1.99
N PRO A 241 -11.18 9.19 -1.11
CA PRO A 241 -12.50 8.81 -0.60
C PRO A 241 -13.16 9.94 0.19
N ASP A 242 -14.49 10.03 0.15
CA ASP A 242 -15.22 10.96 1.01
C ASP A 242 -14.99 10.58 2.49
N PRO A 243 -14.78 11.53 3.42
CA PRO A 243 -14.60 11.24 4.84
C PRO A 243 -15.73 10.43 5.49
N ASN A 244 -16.93 10.44 4.89
CA ASN A 244 -18.10 9.69 5.33
C ASN A 244 -18.23 8.32 4.62
N GLU A 245 -17.24 7.90 3.83
CA GLU A 245 -17.15 6.54 3.28
C GLU A 245 -16.37 5.60 4.20
N SER A 246 -16.53 4.29 3.97
CA SER A 246 -15.78 3.25 4.68
C SER A 246 -14.30 3.20 4.28
N LEU A 247 -13.96 3.63 3.07
CA LEU A 247 -12.56 3.69 2.63
C LEU A 247 -11.90 4.95 3.17
N GLN A 248 -10.62 4.83 3.51
CA GLN A 248 -9.78 5.97 3.88
C GLN A 248 -8.48 5.87 3.10
N ARG A 249 -7.94 7.05 2.75
CA ARG A 249 -6.65 7.22 2.12
C ARG A 249 -5.75 8.01 3.08
N THR A 250 -4.49 7.63 3.19
CA THR A 250 -3.47 8.42 3.88
C THR A 250 -2.27 8.62 2.97
N ASP A 251 -1.71 9.82 2.96
CA ASP A 251 -0.59 10.18 2.09
C ASP A 251 0.69 10.37 2.90
N ARG A 252 1.79 9.71 2.51
CA ARG A 252 3.14 9.84 3.13
C ARG A 252 3.19 9.64 4.65
N HIS A 253 2.31 8.78 5.17
CA HIS A 253 2.32 8.44 6.59
C HIS A 253 3.09 7.14 6.83
N PRO A 254 4.10 7.14 7.73
CA PRO A 254 4.82 5.92 8.08
C PRO A 254 3.89 4.86 8.65
N MET A 255 4.07 3.63 8.19
CA MET A 255 3.39 2.48 8.80
C MET A 255 3.96 2.21 10.20
N ALA A 256 3.11 1.75 11.10
CA ALA A 256 3.46 1.52 12.49
C ALA A 256 4.42 0.30 12.62
N PRO A 257 5.38 0.32 13.56
CA PRO A 257 6.39 -0.76 13.66
C PRO A 257 5.85 -2.17 13.94
N HIS A 258 4.60 -2.31 14.36
CA HIS A 258 3.97 -3.62 14.58
C HIS A 258 3.44 -4.23 13.28
N THR A 259 3.18 -3.43 12.24
CA THR A 259 2.70 -3.93 10.94
C THR A 259 3.79 -4.64 10.17
N ILE A 260 5.06 -4.30 10.43
CA ILE A 260 6.23 -4.81 9.72
C ILE A 260 6.44 -6.29 10.12
N PRO A 261 6.52 -7.22 9.16
CA PRO A 261 6.84 -8.62 9.45
C PRO A 261 8.14 -8.75 10.23
N LYS A 262 8.12 -9.50 11.34
CA LYS A 262 9.30 -9.75 12.17
C LYS A 262 9.65 -11.22 12.16
N VAL A 263 10.94 -11.49 11.98
CA VAL A 263 11.52 -12.83 12.13
C VAL A 263 12.55 -12.74 13.24
N ALA A 264 12.31 -13.43 14.36
CA ALA A 264 13.11 -13.31 15.58
C ALA A 264 14.61 -13.64 15.39
N THR A 265 14.95 -14.40 14.35
CA THR A 265 16.31 -14.83 14.03
C THR A 265 17.06 -13.89 13.07
N SER A 266 16.40 -12.86 12.52
CA SER A 266 17.01 -11.95 11.55
C SER A 266 17.75 -10.79 12.22
N ASN A 267 19.02 -10.59 11.87
CA ASN A 267 19.81 -9.41 12.25
C ASN A 267 19.67 -8.23 11.26
N TYR A 268 19.09 -8.47 10.08
CA TYR A 268 18.83 -7.41 9.12
C TYR A 268 17.58 -6.64 9.53
N LYS A 269 17.52 -5.34 9.20
CA LYS A 269 16.37 -4.48 9.48
C LYS A 269 15.56 -4.28 8.22
N LEU A 270 14.23 -4.30 8.32
CA LEU A 270 13.37 -3.75 7.27
C LEU A 270 13.28 -2.23 7.41
N ALA A 271 13.23 -1.53 6.29
CA ALA A 271 12.85 -0.13 6.29
C ALA A 271 11.39 -0.02 6.71
N THR A 272 11.07 0.92 7.60
CA THR A 272 9.67 1.24 7.91
C THR A 272 9.02 1.80 6.64
N PRO A 273 7.96 1.15 6.12
CA PRO A 273 7.29 1.64 4.93
C PRO A 273 6.70 3.03 5.16
N VAL A 274 6.83 3.89 4.16
CA VAL A 274 6.19 5.20 4.11
C VAL A 274 5.57 5.34 2.71
N PRO A 275 4.43 4.67 2.45
CA PRO A 275 3.75 4.78 1.16
C PRO A 275 3.46 6.22 0.80
N ASP A 276 3.59 6.57 -0.49
CA ASP A 276 3.12 7.87 -0.96
C ASP A 276 1.60 7.97 -0.84
N ILE A 277 0.89 6.89 -1.18
CA ILE A 277 -0.54 6.73 -0.92
C ILE A 277 -0.78 5.34 -0.34
N LEU A 278 -1.57 5.26 0.73
CA LEU A 278 -2.04 4.01 1.31
C LEU A 278 -3.56 4.03 1.47
N TYR A 279 -4.24 3.03 0.91
CA TYR A 279 -5.67 2.81 1.07
C TYR A 279 -5.94 1.70 2.09
N GLY A 280 -6.92 1.98 2.94
CA GLY A 280 -7.46 1.07 3.94
C GLY A 280 -8.85 1.54 4.34
N TYR A 281 -9.18 1.38 5.61
CA TYR A 281 -10.53 1.63 6.10
C TYR A 281 -10.56 2.70 7.18
N ASN A 282 -11.58 3.55 7.09
CA ASN A 282 -11.96 4.47 8.15
C ASN A 282 -12.55 3.65 9.31
N ARG A 283 -11.97 3.72 10.51
CA ARG A 283 -12.44 2.96 11.68
C ARG A 283 -13.93 3.12 11.94
N ASP A 284 -14.42 4.36 11.96
CA ASP A 284 -15.75 4.68 12.46
C ASP A 284 -16.83 4.40 11.40
N MET A 285 -16.51 4.63 10.13
CA MET A 285 -17.43 4.38 9.01
C MET A 285 -17.42 2.92 8.56
N ALA A 286 -16.25 2.28 8.56
CA ALA A 286 -16.13 0.89 8.14
C ALA A 286 -16.56 -0.07 9.26
N PHE A 287 -16.25 0.20 10.53
CA PHE A 287 -16.42 -0.76 11.63
C PHE A 287 -17.27 -0.24 12.81
N PRO A 288 -18.47 0.33 12.59
CA PRO A 288 -19.26 0.96 13.66
C PRO A 288 -19.65 -0.01 14.79
N ARG A 289 -19.75 -1.32 14.51
CA ARG A 289 -20.06 -2.36 15.51
C ARG A 289 -18.83 -2.87 16.26
N HIS A 290 -17.63 -2.63 15.72
CA HIS A 290 -16.38 -3.16 16.26
C HIS A 290 -15.48 -2.07 16.84
N THR A 291 -15.83 -0.78 16.75
CA THR A 291 -15.01 0.35 17.20
C THR A 291 -14.44 0.16 18.62
N VAL A 292 -15.27 -0.21 19.59
CA VAL A 292 -14.83 -0.40 20.99
C VAL A 292 -13.81 -1.54 21.09
N HIS A 293 -14.03 -2.64 20.36
CA HIS A 293 -13.13 -3.79 20.39
C HIS A 293 -11.81 -3.48 19.67
N LEU A 294 -11.85 -2.79 18.53
CA LEU A 294 -10.67 -2.35 17.80
C LEU A 294 -9.82 -1.37 18.64
N LEU A 295 -10.45 -0.49 19.43
CA LEU A 295 -9.77 0.37 20.39
C LEU A 295 -9.14 -0.44 21.54
N ALA A 296 -9.82 -1.50 22.01
CA ALA A 296 -9.33 -2.35 23.09
C ALA A 296 -8.16 -3.26 22.68
N THR A 297 -8.02 -3.55 21.39
CA THR A 297 -6.86 -4.27 20.82
C THR A 297 -5.64 -3.37 20.59
N GLU A 298 -5.73 -2.12 21.07
CA GLU A 298 -4.73 -1.05 21.20
C GLU A 298 -4.00 -0.63 19.92
N THR A 299 -3.49 -1.54 19.08
CA THR A 299 -2.76 -1.17 17.86
C THR A 299 -2.80 -2.16 16.69
N GLU A 300 -3.13 -3.44 16.88
CA GLU A 300 -2.91 -4.49 15.84
C GLU A 300 -3.56 -4.20 14.48
N SER A 301 -4.73 -3.57 14.50
CA SER A 301 -5.49 -3.23 13.30
C SER A 301 -5.11 -1.88 12.69
N ILE A 302 -4.30 -1.06 13.37
CA ILE A 302 -4.01 0.34 13.03
C ILE A 302 -2.68 0.45 12.28
N ALA A 303 -2.74 0.81 11.00
CA ALA A 303 -1.56 0.87 10.16
C ALA A 303 -0.66 2.08 10.41
N ASN A 304 -1.20 3.21 10.86
CA ASN A 304 -0.43 4.44 11.03
C ASN A 304 -1.09 5.41 12.02
N SER A 305 -0.46 6.57 12.24
CA SER A 305 -0.94 7.60 13.18
C SER A 305 -2.21 8.36 12.72
N GLN A 306 -2.79 8.01 11.57
CA GLN A 306 -4.06 8.55 11.08
C GLN A 306 -5.21 7.54 11.23
N ASP A 307 -5.04 6.55 12.12
CA ASP A 307 -6.04 5.51 12.41
C ASP A 307 -6.48 4.69 11.19
N LEU A 308 -5.64 4.59 10.15
CA LEU A 308 -5.96 3.78 8.96
C LEU A 308 -6.02 2.30 9.32
N ILE A 309 -7.15 1.63 9.07
CA ILE A 309 -7.36 0.23 9.46
C ILE A 309 -7.17 -0.73 8.28
N TYR A 310 -6.52 -1.88 8.51
CA TYR A 310 -6.34 -3.00 7.56
C TYR A 310 -6.11 -2.55 6.10
N PRO A 311 -5.00 -1.83 5.82
CA PRO A 311 -4.70 -1.37 4.48
C PRO A 311 -4.56 -2.54 3.51
N PHE A 312 -4.86 -2.28 2.24
CA PHE A 312 -4.89 -3.31 1.20
C PHE A 312 -4.32 -2.84 -0.13
N PHE A 313 -3.99 -1.55 -0.27
CA PHE A 313 -3.48 -1.01 -1.52
C PHE A 313 -2.47 0.12 -1.29
N ASP A 314 -1.22 -0.15 -1.68
CA ASP A 314 -0.02 0.65 -1.44
C ASP A 314 0.53 1.25 -2.76
N ILE A 315 0.85 2.55 -2.80
CA ILE A 315 1.33 3.24 -4.00
C ILE A 315 2.61 4.01 -3.70
N GLU A 316 3.57 3.86 -4.62
CA GLU A 316 4.88 4.52 -4.62
C GLU A 316 5.09 5.25 -5.94
N PHE A 317 5.36 6.55 -5.88
CA PHE A 317 5.75 7.37 -7.04
C PHE A 317 7.26 7.49 -7.11
N LYS A 318 7.79 7.62 -8.33
CA LYS A 318 9.21 7.87 -8.59
C LYS A 318 9.33 8.97 -9.65
N GLY A 319 10.13 9.99 -9.34
CA GLY A 319 10.59 10.97 -10.32
C GLY A 319 11.86 10.51 -11.01
N GLU A 320 12.50 11.41 -11.74
CA GLU A 320 13.77 11.15 -12.45
C GLU A 320 14.88 10.64 -11.52
N ASP A 321 14.96 11.18 -10.30
CA ASP A 321 15.98 10.81 -9.32
C ASP A 321 15.71 9.47 -8.60
N GLY A 322 14.58 8.81 -8.91
CA GLY A 322 14.13 7.58 -8.26
C GLY A 322 13.96 6.44 -9.26
N SER A 323 14.35 5.22 -8.88
CA SER A 323 14.18 4.07 -9.77
C SER A 323 12.90 3.28 -9.46
N LEU A 324 12.26 2.73 -10.49
CA LEU A 324 11.17 1.76 -10.27
C LEU A 324 11.64 0.51 -9.52
N TRP A 325 12.95 0.21 -9.53
CA TRP A 325 13.54 -0.85 -8.73
C TRP A 325 13.45 -0.55 -7.23
N GLU A 326 13.80 0.68 -6.83
CA GLU A 326 13.64 1.20 -5.46
C GLU A 326 12.16 1.19 -5.07
N GLY A 327 11.27 1.73 -5.91
CA GLY A 327 9.84 1.71 -5.63
C GLY A 327 9.27 0.30 -5.49
N THR A 328 9.75 -0.67 -6.28
CA THR A 328 9.39 -2.09 -6.10
C THR A 328 9.82 -2.62 -4.73
N ASN A 329 10.96 -2.18 -4.19
CA ASN A 329 11.42 -2.59 -2.86
C ASN A 329 10.55 -2.00 -1.75
N GLN A 330 10.12 -0.76 -1.92
CA GLN A 330 9.17 -0.13 -1.00
C GLN A 330 7.82 -0.84 -1.04
N CYS A 331 7.29 -1.12 -2.23
CA CYS A 331 6.08 -1.93 -2.40
C CYS A 331 6.19 -3.31 -1.74
N LEU A 332 7.34 -3.99 -1.82
CA LEU A 332 7.56 -5.29 -1.14
C LEU A 332 7.36 -5.16 0.37
N ALA A 333 7.93 -4.14 1.00
CA ALA A 333 7.84 -3.94 2.44
C ALA A 333 6.46 -3.42 2.87
N GLY A 334 5.89 -2.45 2.14
CA GLY A 334 4.57 -1.85 2.42
C GLY A 334 3.44 -2.86 2.27
N SER A 335 3.36 -3.54 1.12
CA SER A 335 2.34 -4.57 0.89
C SER A 335 2.50 -5.80 1.79
N ALA A 336 3.72 -6.24 2.12
CA ALA A 336 3.92 -7.32 3.11
C ALA A 336 3.44 -6.89 4.51
N SER A 337 3.58 -5.63 4.86
CA SER A 337 3.04 -5.09 6.12
C SER A 337 1.50 -5.09 6.12
N CYS A 338 0.88 -4.79 4.98
CA CYS A 338 -0.58 -4.90 4.80
C CYS A 338 -1.06 -6.35 4.99
N VAL A 339 -0.38 -7.31 4.35
CA VAL A 339 -0.67 -8.75 4.49
C VAL A 339 -0.52 -9.19 5.94
N ASN A 340 0.58 -8.83 6.61
CA ASN A 340 0.87 -9.22 7.99
C ASN A 340 -0.22 -8.80 8.99
N MET A 341 -0.86 -7.64 8.78
CA MET A 341 -1.97 -7.20 9.63
C MET A 341 -3.20 -8.09 9.50
N VAL A 342 -3.52 -8.55 8.28
CA VAL A 342 -4.65 -9.46 8.06
C VAL A 342 -4.32 -10.88 8.50
N GLU A 343 -3.07 -11.29 8.36
CA GLU A 343 -2.58 -12.57 8.89
C GLU A 343 -2.71 -12.63 10.42
N ALA A 344 -2.36 -11.55 11.13
CA ALA A 344 -2.58 -11.48 12.58
C ALA A 344 -4.07 -11.60 12.95
N LEU A 345 -4.97 -11.07 12.11
CA LEU A 345 -6.42 -11.26 12.30
C LEU A 345 -6.83 -12.73 12.08
N ASN A 346 -6.29 -13.39 11.05
CA ASN A 346 -6.52 -14.81 10.79
C ASN A 346 -5.99 -15.69 11.92
N ASP A 347 -4.80 -15.41 12.45
CA ASP A 347 -4.22 -16.13 13.59
C ASP A 347 -5.16 -16.06 14.81
N ARG A 348 -5.75 -14.89 15.08
CA ARG A 348 -6.74 -14.72 16.16
C ARG A 348 -8.05 -15.47 15.91
N LEU A 349 -8.49 -15.57 14.66
CA LEU A 349 -9.65 -16.39 14.29
C LEU A 349 -9.36 -17.87 14.60
N GLU A 350 -8.19 -18.38 14.25
CA GLU A 350 -7.78 -19.75 14.55
C GLU A 350 -7.71 -20.00 16.07
N GLU A 351 -7.15 -19.05 16.83
CA GLU A 351 -7.10 -19.10 18.29
C GLU A 351 -8.49 -19.13 18.94
N SER A 352 -9.49 -18.48 18.34
CA SER A 352 -10.88 -18.50 18.82
C SER A 352 -11.53 -19.88 18.72
N LYS A 353 -10.93 -20.83 17.99
CA LYS A 353 -11.44 -22.19 17.71
C LYS A 353 -12.86 -22.20 17.13
N ASN A 354 -13.29 -21.09 16.53
CA ASN A 354 -14.62 -20.92 16.02
C ASN A 354 -14.64 -21.19 14.51
N ASN A 355 -14.98 -22.43 14.15
CA ASN A 355 -14.98 -22.90 12.76
C ASN A 355 -16.17 -22.37 11.92
N LYS A 356 -16.91 -21.36 12.39
CA LYS A 356 -18.05 -20.79 11.65
C LYS A 356 -17.63 -19.97 10.44
N VAL A 357 -16.44 -19.38 10.47
CA VAL A 357 -15.90 -18.53 9.40
C VAL A 357 -14.50 -19.02 9.06
N GLN A 358 -14.17 -18.99 7.77
CA GLN A 358 -12.85 -19.34 7.26
C GLN A 358 -11.91 -18.14 7.37
N PRO A 359 -10.58 -18.36 7.50
CA PRO A 359 -9.59 -17.30 7.32
C PRO A 359 -9.80 -16.56 6.00
N ILE A 360 -9.55 -15.25 6.02
CA ILE A 360 -9.76 -14.39 4.85
C ILE A 360 -8.49 -14.27 4.03
N ASP A 361 -8.65 -13.94 2.74
CA ASP A 361 -7.51 -13.69 1.86
C ASP A 361 -6.74 -12.45 2.33
N SER A 362 -5.50 -12.66 2.75
CA SER A 362 -4.62 -11.59 3.23
C SER A 362 -4.05 -10.73 2.10
N ALA A 363 -4.34 -11.04 0.83
CA ALA A 363 -3.79 -10.36 -0.33
C ALA A 363 -3.81 -8.83 -0.23
N ALA A 364 -2.75 -8.18 -0.69
CA ALA A 364 -2.67 -6.72 -0.82
C ALA A 364 -2.13 -6.38 -2.21
N PHE A 365 -2.61 -5.29 -2.79
CA PHE A 365 -2.09 -4.78 -4.05
C PHE A 365 -1.05 -3.69 -3.80
N SER A 366 -0.14 -3.52 -4.74
CA SER A 366 0.76 -2.38 -4.72
C SER A 366 1.11 -1.89 -6.12
N VAL A 367 1.42 -0.60 -6.23
CA VAL A 367 1.89 0.01 -7.47
C VAL A 367 3.16 0.80 -7.21
N THR A 368 4.14 0.62 -8.09
CA THR A 368 5.21 1.60 -8.27
C THR A 368 5.08 2.23 -9.64
N MET A 369 5.25 3.54 -9.75
CA MET A 369 5.17 4.22 -11.05
C MET A 369 6.07 5.44 -11.17
N SER A 370 6.39 5.77 -12.42
CA SER A 370 7.01 7.02 -12.85
C SER A 370 6.04 7.83 -13.70
N GLY A 371 6.53 8.92 -14.31
CA GLY A 371 5.77 9.67 -15.32
C GLY A 371 5.39 8.87 -16.57
N THR A 372 6.05 7.73 -16.82
CA THR A 372 5.94 6.99 -18.09
C THR A 372 5.57 5.52 -17.92
N GLU A 373 5.92 4.88 -16.81
CA GLU A 373 5.66 3.46 -16.57
C GLU A 373 5.01 3.23 -15.20
N ALA A 374 3.98 2.39 -15.13
CA ALA A 374 3.45 1.85 -13.87
C ALA A 374 3.61 0.33 -13.83
N ARG A 375 3.86 -0.23 -12.65
CA ARG A 375 3.90 -1.68 -12.40
C ARG A 375 2.94 -2.02 -11.27
N LEU A 376 1.98 -2.88 -11.55
CA LEU A 376 1.02 -3.39 -10.58
C LEU A 376 1.48 -4.74 -10.05
N PHE A 377 1.40 -4.92 -8.74
CA PHE A 377 1.74 -6.14 -8.04
C PHE A 377 0.61 -6.59 -7.13
N VAL A 378 0.64 -7.88 -6.79
CA VAL A 378 -0.16 -8.48 -5.71
C VAL A 378 0.77 -9.21 -4.76
N THR A 379 0.52 -9.09 -3.46
CA THR A 379 1.30 -9.69 -2.38
C THR A 379 0.39 -10.53 -1.51
N TRP A 380 0.83 -11.71 -1.10
CA TRP A 380 0.10 -12.63 -0.23
C TRP A 380 1.08 -13.38 0.68
N LYS A 381 0.57 -14.07 1.71
CA LYS A 381 1.37 -15.01 2.51
C LYS A 381 1.02 -16.45 2.14
N GLU A 382 2.05 -17.26 1.95
CA GLU A 382 1.95 -18.70 1.69
C GLU A 382 3.14 -19.39 2.35
N ASN A 383 2.90 -20.47 3.10
CA ASN A 383 3.96 -21.24 3.75
C ASN A 383 4.94 -20.38 4.57
N ASN A 384 4.40 -19.44 5.36
CA ASN A 384 5.18 -18.44 6.15
C ASN A 384 6.09 -17.51 5.33
N LYS A 385 5.84 -17.37 4.02
CA LYS A 385 6.56 -16.45 3.14
C LYS A 385 5.61 -15.42 2.54
N TYR A 386 5.99 -14.16 2.65
CA TYR A 386 5.35 -13.06 1.94
C TYR A 386 5.86 -13.05 0.50
N SER A 387 4.99 -13.39 -0.44
CA SER A 387 5.32 -13.45 -1.86
C SER A 387 4.61 -12.32 -2.58
N MET A 388 5.35 -11.56 -3.39
CA MET A 388 4.79 -10.56 -4.29
C MET A 388 5.01 -11.00 -5.74
N ALA A 389 4.00 -10.88 -6.59
CA ALA A 389 4.11 -11.14 -8.02
C ALA A 389 3.68 -9.92 -8.84
N LYS A 390 4.34 -9.71 -9.98
CA LYS A 390 3.94 -8.68 -10.94
C LYS A 390 2.68 -9.14 -11.67
N VAL A 391 1.62 -8.33 -11.57
CA VAL A 391 0.37 -8.56 -12.29
C VAL A 391 0.52 -8.08 -13.73
N GLU A 392 0.99 -6.85 -13.91
CA GLU A 392 1.13 -6.21 -15.22
C GLU A 392 2.01 -4.93 -15.15
N SER A 393 2.52 -4.51 -16.31
CA SER A 393 3.23 -3.22 -16.51
C SER A 393 2.46 -2.39 -17.54
N PHE A 394 2.44 -1.07 -17.37
CA PHE A 394 1.68 -0.14 -18.20
C PHE A 394 2.58 1.00 -18.69
N LEU A 395 2.46 1.33 -19.97
CA LEU A 395 3.07 2.52 -20.56
C LEU A 395 2.03 3.65 -20.49
N LEU A 396 2.22 4.60 -19.59
CA LEU A 396 1.18 5.56 -19.19
C LEU A 396 0.88 6.60 -20.27
N GLN A 397 1.76 6.76 -21.25
CA GLN A 397 1.59 7.63 -22.41
C GLN A 397 0.75 6.99 -23.51
N SER A 398 0.57 5.66 -23.48
CA SER A 398 -0.37 4.97 -24.36
C SER A 398 -1.79 5.10 -23.78
N PRO A 399 -2.75 5.69 -24.51
CA PRO A 399 -4.12 5.86 -24.02
C PRO A 399 -4.79 4.55 -23.58
N ASP A 400 -4.55 3.46 -24.32
CA ASP A 400 -5.11 2.14 -24.02
C ASP A 400 -4.53 1.57 -22.72
N HIS A 401 -3.21 1.66 -22.53
CA HIS A 401 -2.56 1.25 -21.29
C HIS A 401 -2.96 2.13 -20.11
N TYR A 402 -3.09 3.44 -20.31
CA TYR A 402 -3.58 4.36 -19.28
C TYR A 402 -5.00 3.99 -18.82
N LEU A 403 -5.91 3.75 -19.77
CA LEU A 403 -7.27 3.32 -19.44
C LEU A 403 -7.29 1.97 -18.73
N LYS A 404 -6.57 0.98 -19.25
CA LYS A 404 -6.47 -0.34 -18.64
C LYS A 404 -5.94 -0.26 -17.21
N PHE A 405 -4.87 0.51 -17.00
CA PHE A 405 -4.30 0.76 -15.70
C PHE A 405 -5.35 1.37 -14.75
N ARG A 406 -5.98 2.47 -15.15
CA ARG A 406 -7.01 3.14 -14.37
C ARG A 406 -8.19 2.21 -14.03
N LYS A 407 -8.61 1.35 -14.96
CA LYS A 407 -9.68 0.37 -14.72
C LYS A 407 -9.30 -0.59 -13.60
N LEU A 408 -8.11 -1.20 -13.67
CA LEU A 408 -7.63 -2.16 -12.68
C LEU A 408 -7.57 -1.54 -11.27
N LEU A 409 -7.04 -0.32 -11.15
CA LEU A 409 -6.95 0.34 -9.84
C LEU A 409 -8.32 0.59 -9.22
N ARG A 410 -9.29 1.01 -10.04
CA ARG A 410 -10.64 1.21 -9.54
C ARG A 410 -11.31 -0.11 -9.15
N ASN A 411 -11.07 -1.18 -9.89
CA ASN A 411 -11.55 -2.52 -9.52
C ASN A 411 -10.92 -3.01 -8.20
N ILE A 412 -9.64 -2.71 -7.94
CA ILE A 412 -8.99 -2.98 -6.64
C ILE A 412 -9.68 -2.20 -5.52
N LEU A 413 -9.97 -0.92 -5.72
CA LEU A 413 -10.69 -0.11 -4.73
C LEU A 413 -12.11 -0.62 -4.49
N ASP A 414 -12.82 -1.05 -5.54
CA ASP A 414 -14.16 -1.62 -5.43
C ASP A 414 -14.14 -2.99 -4.72
N TRP A 415 -13.14 -3.85 -5.00
CA TRP A 415 -12.90 -5.09 -4.26
C TRP A 415 -12.65 -4.82 -2.78
N GLY A 416 -11.79 -3.84 -2.47
CA GLY A 416 -11.49 -3.40 -1.12
C GLY A 416 -12.71 -2.87 -0.38
N ARG A 417 -13.49 -1.99 -1.03
CA ARG A 417 -14.71 -1.39 -0.46
C ARG A 417 -15.78 -2.43 -0.14
N ASN A 418 -15.92 -3.44 -0.99
CA ASN A 418 -17.02 -4.39 -0.92
C ASN A 418 -16.56 -5.72 -0.29
N ARG A 419 -16.06 -6.64 -1.11
CA ARG A 419 -15.79 -8.02 -0.74
C ARG A 419 -14.82 -8.12 0.44
N ARG A 420 -13.64 -7.49 0.34
CA ARG A 420 -12.61 -7.57 1.40
C ARG A 420 -13.13 -7.01 2.73
N LEU A 421 -13.79 -5.85 2.70
CA LEU A 421 -14.35 -5.26 3.92
C LEU A 421 -15.41 -6.16 4.56
N SER A 422 -16.27 -6.78 3.75
CA SER A 422 -17.29 -7.72 4.25
C SER A 422 -16.65 -8.96 4.89
N GLU A 423 -15.60 -9.49 4.29
CA GLU A 423 -14.83 -10.63 4.80
C GLU A 423 -14.20 -10.29 6.17
N ILE A 424 -13.52 -9.14 6.28
CA ILE A 424 -12.94 -8.66 7.55
C ILE A 424 -14.03 -8.52 8.62
N LYS A 425 -15.17 -7.88 8.28
CA LYS A 425 -16.29 -7.73 9.22
C LYS A 425 -16.80 -9.07 9.73
N GLY A 426 -16.96 -10.06 8.85
CA GLY A 426 -17.42 -11.39 9.23
C GLY A 426 -16.48 -12.09 10.20
N VAL A 427 -15.16 -11.91 10.02
CA VAL A 427 -14.17 -12.43 10.97
C VAL A 427 -14.24 -11.70 12.31
N LEU A 428 -14.34 -10.37 12.31
CA LEU A 428 -14.45 -9.59 13.55
C LEU A 428 -15.74 -9.89 14.31
N ASP A 429 -16.87 -10.08 13.60
CA ASP A 429 -18.13 -10.54 14.20
C ASP A 429 -17.91 -11.86 14.95
N VAL A 430 -17.23 -12.83 14.34
CA VAL A 430 -16.95 -14.12 14.98
C VAL A 430 -16.01 -14.01 16.19
N ILE A 431 -14.91 -13.26 16.05
CA ILE A 431 -13.91 -13.09 17.12
C ILE A 431 -14.55 -12.40 18.33
N PHE A 432 -15.36 -11.36 18.12
CA PHE A 432 -15.92 -10.56 19.22
C PHE A 432 -17.30 -11.03 19.69
N GLU A 433 -18.10 -11.73 18.89
CA GLU A 433 -19.32 -12.41 19.36
C GLU A 433 -19.00 -13.72 20.08
N GLY A 434 -17.90 -14.39 19.71
CA GLY A 434 -17.37 -15.58 20.40
C GLY A 434 -16.90 -15.32 21.83
N ASP A 435 -16.50 -14.08 22.12
CA ASP A 435 -16.22 -13.58 23.48
C ASP A 435 -17.50 -13.35 24.32
N GLY A 436 -18.67 -13.65 23.75
CA GLY A 436 -19.88 -14.04 24.45
C GLY A 436 -20.31 -13.13 25.60
N GLY A 437 -20.93 -11.98 25.32
CA GLY A 437 -21.99 -11.41 26.16
C GLY A 437 -21.72 -11.18 27.67
N ARG A 438 -20.47 -11.30 28.14
CA ARG A 438 -20.07 -11.11 29.54
C ARG A 438 -18.63 -10.60 29.60
N SER A 439 -18.52 -9.27 29.61
CA SER A 439 -17.68 -8.58 30.59
C SER A 439 -16.16 -8.82 30.56
N GLY A 440 -15.52 -9.20 29.44
CA GLY A 440 -14.04 -9.25 29.37
C GLY A 440 -13.38 -7.86 29.38
N ALA A 441 -13.97 -6.87 28.71
CA ALA A 441 -13.44 -5.50 28.69
C ALA A 441 -13.59 -4.78 30.04
N SER A 442 -14.60 -5.14 30.85
CA SER A 442 -14.74 -4.57 32.20
C SER A 442 -13.77 -5.19 33.21
N GLU A 443 -13.28 -6.42 32.99
CA GLU A 443 -12.34 -7.06 33.92
C GLU A 443 -10.92 -6.52 33.75
N ARG A 444 -10.46 -6.26 32.52
CA ARG A 444 -9.14 -5.61 32.28
C ARG A 444 -9.06 -4.17 32.79
N VAL A 445 -10.18 -3.44 32.81
CA VAL A 445 -10.25 -2.08 33.36
C VAL A 445 -10.39 -2.11 34.89
N LYS A 446 -11.01 -3.16 35.47
CA LYS A 446 -11.13 -3.34 36.93
C LYS A 446 -9.89 -3.95 37.59
N SER A 447 -9.02 -4.63 36.84
CA SER A 447 -7.79 -5.24 37.36
C SER A 447 -6.61 -4.27 37.45
N ARG A 448 -6.78 -3.00 37.06
CA ARG A 448 -5.79 -1.95 37.38
C ARG A 448 -5.97 -1.55 38.84
N GLU A 449 -5.09 -2.06 39.70
CA GLU A 449 -4.91 -1.48 41.04
C GLU A 449 -4.57 0.02 40.91
N PRO A 450 -5.22 0.89 41.70
CA PRO A 450 -4.85 2.30 41.73
C PRO A 450 -3.40 2.45 42.21
N PRO A 451 -2.65 3.45 41.71
CA PRO A 451 -1.27 3.65 42.14
C PRO A 451 -1.23 3.90 43.65
N PHE A 452 -0.47 3.06 44.35
CA PHE A 452 -0.18 3.19 45.78
C PHE A 452 0.39 4.57 46.09
N ASP A 453 -0.37 5.35 46.86
CA ASP A 453 0.06 6.65 47.40
C ASP A 453 0.97 6.40 48.62
N GLY A 454 2.26 6.20 48.34
CA GLY A 454 3.28 6.00 49.34
C GLY A 454 3.74 7.32 49.97
N SER A 455 2.91 7.95 50.81
CA SER A 455 3.38 8.98 51.74
C SER A 455 3.47 8.43 53.16
N SER A 456 4.71 8.14 53.54
CA SER A 456 5.09 7.64 54.85
C SER A 456 5.04 8.79 55.87
N LEU A 457 3.94 8.89 56.61
CA LEU A 457 3.87 9.73 57.81
C LEU A 457 4.73 9.11 58.92
N ARG A 458 5.86 9.78 59.17
CA ARG A 458 6.80 9.49 60.26
C ARG A 458 6.09 9.60 61.61
N LYS A 459 6.41 8.62 62.46
CA LYS A 459 6.14 8.52 63.91
C LYS A 459 6.21 9.86 64.64
N GLY A 460 5.10 10.23 65.29
CA GLY A 460 5.04 11.25 66.34
C GLY A 460 4.33 10.70 67.58
N LYS A 461 5.10 10.47 68.65
CA LYS A 461 4.63 10.09 69.99
C LYS A 461 3.66 11.12 70.59
N ARG A 462 2.65 10.65 71.34
CA ARG A 462 2.06 11.18 72.61
C ARG A 462 0.58 10.78 72.67
N LEU A 463 -0.05 10.46 73.79
CA LEU A 463 0.29 10.22 75.18
C LEU A 463 -0.99 9.60 75.78
N ARG A 464 -0.86 8.74 76.79
CA ARG A 464 -1.97 8.15 77.56
C ARG A 464 -2.93 9.24 78.07
N VAL A 465 -4.23 8.98 77.96
CA VAL A 465 -5.26 9.62 78.80
C VAL A 465 -5.40 8.79 80.07
N ARG A 466 -5.23 9.44 81.22
CA ARG A 466 -6.01 9.18 82.44
C ARG A 466 -5.97 10.45 83.31
N GLU A 467 -7.19 10.93 83.59
CA GLU A 467 -7.62 11.99 84.50
C GLU A 467 -7.27 13.44 84.14
#